data_AF-A0A914JAE0-F1
#
_entry.id   AF-A0A914JAE0-F1
#
_cell.length_a   1.000
_cell.length_b   1.000
_cell.length_c   1.000
_cell.angle_alpha   90.00
_cell.angle_beta   90.00
_cell.angle_gamma   90.00
#
_symmetry.space_group_name_H-M   'P 1'
#
loop_
_entity.id
_entity.type
_entity.pdbx_description
1 polymer ?
#
loop_
_entity_poly.entity_id
_entity_poly.type
_entity_poly.pdbx_seq_one_letter_code
_entity_poly.pdbx_strand_id
1 'polypeptide(L)' 'MQHRMLDRFEYAMSGQVYRIEGNEVGSESGQVTVFASYGGLLMRLRGEPLLMQGFKDDSTLYLMVKKLHEP' A
#
# COMPACT_ATOMS: atom_id res chain seq x y z
N MET A 1 1.82 -26.61 6.35
CA MET A 1 2.18 -25.31 5.76
C MET A 1 1.50 -24.23 6.58
N GLN A 2 2.24 -23.25 7.09
CA GLN A 2 1.80 -22.38 8.18
C GLN A 2 1.03 -21.16 7.63
N HIS A 3 -0.30 -21.20 7.66
CA HIS A 3 -1.21 -20.16 7.17
C HIS A 3 -1.45 -19.02 8.20
N ARG A 4 -0.57 -18.85 9.19
CA ARG A 4 -0.88 -18.16 10.46
C ARG A 4 -1.18 -16.66 10.36
N MET A 5 -0.74 -15.99 9.29
CA MET A 5 -0.91 -14.54 9.15
C MET A 5 -2.22 -14.17 8.47
N LEU A 6 -2.60 -14.88 7.41
CA LEU A 6 -3.82 -14.62 6.63
C LEU A 6 -5.08 -14.93 7.43
N ASP A 7 -5.03 -15.94 8.30
CA ASP A 7 -6.16 -16.34 9.15
C ASP A 7 -6.63 -15.24 10.12
N ARG A 8 -5.84 -14.18 10.30
CA ARG A 8 -6.17 -13.04 11.17
C ARG A 8 -6.91 -11.92 10.45
N PHE A 9 -6.97 -11.95 9.13
CA PHE A 9 -7.57 -10.92 8.28
C PHE A 9 -8.78 -11.49 7.54
N GLU A 10 -9.77 -10.65 7.29
CA GLU A 10 -11.00 -11.04 6.59
C GLU A 10 -10.81 -10.98 5.07
N TYR A 11 -9.80 -10.22 4.63
CA TYR A 11 -9.55 -9.98 3.23
C TYR A 11 -8.06 -9.83 2.95
N ALA A 12 -7.60 -10.40 1.84
CA ALA A 12 -6.23 -10.29 1.36
C ALA A 12 -6.17 -10.20 -0.17
N MET A 13 -5.27 -9.39 -0.71
CA MET A 13 -4.96 -9.30 -2.14
C MET A 13 -3.46 -9.15 -2.38
N SER A 14 -2.98 -9.69 -3.50
CA SER A 14 -1.68 -9.36 -4.09
C SER A 14 -1.85 -8.36 -5.23
N GLY A 15 -0.99 -7.35 -5.28
CA GLY A 15 -1.00 -6.33 -6.32
C GLY A 15 0.40 -5.82 -6.59
N GLN A 16 0.51 -4.79 -7.43
CA GLN A 16 1.77 -4.14 -7.76
C GLN A 16 1.66 -2.63 -7.68
N VAL A 17 2.72 -1.99 -7.20
CA VAL A 17 2.92 -0.54 -7.36
C VAL A 17 3.20 -0.25 -8.81
N TYR A 18 2.47 0.68 -9.40
CA TYR A 18 2.70 1.10 -10.79
C TYR A 18 3.13 2.57 -10.92
N ARG A 19 3.04 3.35 -9.83
CA ARG A 19 3.43 4.76 -9.82
C ARG A 19 3.64 5.27 -8.40
N ILE A 20 4.71 6.03 -8.21
CA ILE A 20 4.94 6.85 -7.01
C ILE A 20 5.13 8.32 -7.42
N GLU A 21 4.44 9.23 -6.74
CA GLU A 21 4.53 10.67 -6.94
C GLU A 21 5.04 11.38 -5.68
N GLY A 22 5.74 12.51 -5.84
CA GLY A 22 6.17 13.36 -4.72
C GLY A 22 7.46 12.91 -4.03
N ASN A 23 8.18 11.92 -4.59
CA ASN A 23 9.51 11.50 -4.13
C ASN A 23 10.66 12.31 -4.76
N GLU A 24 10.35 13.36 -5.53
CA GLU A 24 11.33 14.23 -6.17
C GLU A 24 11.79 15.34 -5.22
N VAL A 25 13.11 15.57 -5.17
CA VAL A 25 13.75 16.62 -4.38
C VAL A 25 13.24 17.99 -4.89
N GLY A 26 12.36 18.62 -4.12
CA GLY A 26 11.71 19.90 -4.47
C GLY A 26 10.18 19.87 -4.50
N SER A 27 9.54 18.72 -4.19
CA SER A 27 8.08 18.62 -4.12
C SER A 27 7.52 19.47 -2.97
N GLU A 28 6.91 20.61 -3.29
CA GLU A 28 6.38 21.61 -2.33
C GLU A 28 5.32 21.07 -1.37
N SER A 29 4.70 19.93 -1.66
CA SER A 29 3.56 19.41 -0.90
C SER A 29 3.94 18.57 0.33
N GLY A 30 5.22 18.21 0.50
CA GLY A 30 5.69 17.41 1.64
C GLY A 30 5.01 16.04 1.78
N GLN A 31 4.28 15.57 0.76
CA GLN A 31 3.50 14.33 0.79
C GLN A 31 3.83 13.46 -0.41
N VAL A 32 3.97 12.16 -0.16
CA VAL A 32 4.19 11.13 -1.17
C VAL A 32 2.86 10.44 -1.45
N THR A 33 2.60 10.16 -2.73
CA THR A 33 1.43 9.37 -3.15
C THR A 33 1.90 8.11 -3.86
N VAL A 34 1.43 6.95 -3.40
CA VAL A 34 1.70 5.63 -3.97
C VAL A 34 0.43 5.10 -4.62
N PHE A 35 0.55 4.65 -5.86
CA PHE A 35 -0.53 4.00 -6.60
C PHE A 35 -0.22 2.52 -6.82
N ALA A 36 -1.21 1.67 -6.54
CA ALA A 36 -1.11 0.24 -6.75
C ALA A 36 -2.33 -0.32 -7.48
N SER A 37 -2.15 -1.45 -8.15
CA SER A 37 -3.21 -2.21 -8.83
C SER A 37 -3.26 -3.64 -8.28
N TYR A 38 -4.47 -4.08 -7.96
CA TYR A 38 -4.79 -5.44 -7.52
C TYR A 38 -5.70 -6.09 -8.55
N GLY A 39 -5.13 -6.57 -9.67
CA GLY A 39 -5.90 -7.18 -10.75
C GLY A 39 -6.89 -6.24 -11.44
N GLY A 40 -6.58 -4.93 -11.50
CA GLY A 40 -7.44 -3.89 -12.06
C GLY A 40 -8.15 -3.04 -11.00
N LEU A 41 -8.15 -3.45 -9.73
CA LEU A 41 -8.61 -2.62 -8.62
C LEU A 41 -7.51 -1.62 -8.23
N LEU A 42 -7.80 -0.33 -8.35
CA LEU A 42 -6.81 0.73 -8.12
C LEU A 42 -6.83 1.19 -6.66
N MET A 43 -5.65 1.37 -6.07
CA MET A 43 -5.44 1.96 -4.75
C MET A 43 -4.58 3.22 -4.89
N ARG A 44 -4.91 4.24 -4.09
CA ARG A 44 -4.10 5.46 -3.90
C ARG A 44 -3.86 5.66 -2.41
N LEU A 45 -2.59 5.61 -1.99
CA LEU A 45 -2.16 5.84 -0.62
C LEU A 45 -1.32 7.13 -0.57
N ARG A 46 -1.73 8.11 0.24
CA ARG A 46 -1.03 9.40 0.39
C ARG A 46 -0.62 9.59 1.83
N GLY A 47 0.59 10.10 2.06
CA GLY A 47 1.07 10.34 3.42
C GLY A 47 2.47 10.96 3.46
N GLU A 48 3.04 10.98 4.66
CA GLU A 48 4.36 11.54 4.90
C GLU A 48 5.45 10.67 4.26
N PRO A 49 6.51 11.29 3.68
CA PRO A 49 7.58 10.57 3.00
C PRO A 49 8.23 9.47 3.87
N LEU A 50 8.44 9.74 5.17
CA LEU A 50 9.07 8.79 6.09
C LEU A 50 8.32 7.45 6.18
N LEU A 51 6.98 7.50 6.15
CA LEU A 51 6.13 6.30 6.18
C LEU A 51 6.08 5.58 4.83
N MET A 52 6.44 6.27 3.75
CA MET A 52 6.33 5.77 2.38
C MET A 52 7.67 5.28 1.79
N GLN A 53 8.79 5.39 2.51
CA GLN A 53 10.12 4.99 2.04
C GLN A 53 10.24 3.52 1.62
N GLY A 54 9.34 2.65 2.10
CA GLY A 54 9.32 1.23 1.77
C GLY A 54 8.73 0.90 0.39
N PHE A 55 7.99 1.83 -0.23
CA PHE A 55 7.37 1.61 -1.53
C PHE A 55 8.36 1.87 -2.66
N LYS A 56 8.34 0.99 -3.66
CA LYS A 56 9.14 1.12 -4.89
C LYS A 56 8.26 0.85 -6.10
N ASP A 57 8.56 1.49 -7.23
CA ASP A 57 7.91 1.15 -8.49
C ASP A 57 8.15 -0.33 -8.85
N ASP A 58 7.16 -0.92 -9.52
CA ASP A 58 7.11 -2.34 -9.92
C ASP A 58 7.23 -3.35 -8.76
N SER A 59 7.10 -2.90 -7.51
CA SER A 59 7.14 -3.79 -6.35
C SER A 59 5.80 -4.48 -6.12
N THR A 60 5.86 -5.76 -5.72
CA THR A 60 4.67 -6.53 -5.31
C THR A 60 4.24 -6.13 -3.91
N LEU A 61 2.94 -5.89 -3.73
CA LEU A 61 2.31 -5.55 -2.46
C LEU A 61 1.27 -6.59 -2.05
N TYR A 62 1.18 -6.84 -0.75
CA TYR A 62 0.11 -7.64 -0.15
C TYR A 62 -0.75 -6.73 0.72
N LEU A 63 -2.00 -6.52 0.31
CA LEU A 63 -2.99 -5.79 1.11
C LEU A 63 -3.72 -6.79 2.01
N MET A 64 -3.77 -6.52 3.31
CA MET A 64 -4.51 -7.30 4.30
C MET A 64 -5.45 -6.38 5.06
N VAL A 65 -6.74 -6.73 5.13
CA VAL A 65 -7.77 -5.92 5.79
C VAL A 65 -8.52 -6.77 6.82
N LYS A 66 -8.75 -6.18 7.99
CA LYS A 66 -9.56 -6.76 9.06
C LYS A 66 -10.55 -5.72 9.52
N LYS A 67 -11.83 -6.09 9.62
CA LYS A 67 -12.83 -5.23 10.22
C LYS A 67 -12.62 -5.15 11.73
N LEU A 68 -12.45 -3.94 12.24
CA LEU A 68 -12.50 -3.70 13.69
C LEU A 68 -13.97 -3.69 14.10
N HIS A 69 -14.32 -4.56 15.04
CA HIS A 69 -15.60 -4.50 15.70
C HIS A 69 -15.41 -3.56 16.89
N GLU A 70 -16.12 -2.43 16.91
CA GLU A 70 -16.18 -1.61 18.12
C GLU A 70 -16.82 -2.44 19.25
N PRO A 71 -16.31 -2.32 20.49
CA PRO A 71 -16.84 -3.05 21.64
C PRO A 71 -18.24 -2.60 22.05
#